data_AF-A0A7W0WUZ6-F1
#
_entry.id   AF-A0A7W0WUZ6-F1
#
_cell.length_a   1.000
_cell.length_b   1.000
_cell.length_c   1.000
_cell.angle_alpha   90.00
_cell.angle_beta   90.00
_cell.angle_gamma   90.00
#
_symmetry.space_group_name_H-M   'P 1'
#
loop_
_entity.id
_entity.type
_entity.pdbx_description
1 polymer ?
#
loop_
_entity_poly.entity_id
_entity_poly.type
_entity_poly.pdbx_seq_one_letter_code
_entity_poly.pdbx_strand_id
1 'polypeptide(L)'
;SGTCGTCAWRTNASKCRQADKRVDATWPACERYEAALDCQDCGACCRAAYHSVEVKPRDPVVKKQPSFIVVRDTYLEIRREGDRCAALQGESRYHCVIYDDRPKTCRDFTLGSAHCLTARRRVGLSL
;
A
#
# COMPACT_ATOMS: atom_id res chain seq x y z
N SER A 1 -23.16 4.78 8.84
CA SER A 1 -22.56 5.93 9.55
C SER A 1 -21.26 5.47 10.20
N GLY A 2 -20.18 6.23 10.04
CA GLY A 2 -18.87 5.87 10.60
C GLY A 2 -18.59 6.55 11.94
N THR A 3 -17.54 6.11 12.62
CA THR A 3 -16.94 6.77 13.79
C THR A 3 -15.44 6.94 13.60
N CYS A 4 -14.82 7.83 14.38
CA CYS A 4 -13.36 7.93 14.41
C CYS A 4 -12.68 6.59 14.71
N GLY A 5 -13.30 5.70 15.50
CA GLY A 5 -12.79 4.35 15.79
C GLY A 5 -12.62 3.46 14.56
N THR A 6 -13.47 3.66 13.55
CA THR A 6 -13.49 2.89 12.29
C THR A 6 -12.81 3.61 11.13
N CYS A 7 -12.22 4.78 11.38
CA CYS A 7 -11.59 5.59 10.35
C CYS A 7 -10.18 5.11 10.02
N ALA A 8 -9.85 4.96 8.74
CA ALA A 8 -8.51 4.58 8.26
C ALA A 8 -7.41 5.57 8.71
N TRP A 9 -7.79 6.80 9.04
CA TRP A 9 -6.87 7.84 9.52
C TRP A 9 -6.57 7.77 11.02
N ARG A 10 -7.29 6.95 11.78
CA ARG A 10 -7.04 6.77 13.21
C ARG A 10 -5.84 5.85 13.43
N THR A 11 -4.93 6.27 14.30
CA THR A 11 -3.83 5.44 14.77
C THR A 11 -4.21 4.66 16.02
N ASN A 12 -3.41 3.64 16.35
CA ASN A 12 -3.55 2.89 17.59
C ASN A 12 -3.38 3.78 18.85
N ALA A 13 -2.77 4.95 18.74
CA ALA A 13 -2.59 5.92 19.82
C ALA A 13 -3.75 6.92 19.95
N SER A 14 -4.95 6.59 19.41
CA SER A 14 -6.14 7.46 19.42
C SER A 14 -5.87 8.85 18.81
N LYS A 15 -5.09 8.90 17.72
CA LYS A 15 -4.78 10.14 16.99
C LYS A 15 -5.29 10.04 15.56
N CYS A 16 -5.92 11.09 15.05
CA CYS A 16 -6.23 11.25 13.64
C CYS A 16 -5.00 11.81 12.91
N ARG A 17 -4.48 11.09 11.92
CA ARG A 17 -3.28 11.54 11.18
C ARG A 17 -3.53 12.76 10.29
N GLN A 18 -4.75 12.93 9.77
CA GLN A 18 -5.07 14.09 8.92
C GLN A 18 -5.15 15.39 9.72
N ALA A 19 -5.78 15.35 10.90
CA ALA A 19 -5.96 16.54 11.73
C ALA A 19 -4.79 16.77 12.72
N ASP A 20 -3.92 15.78 12.87
CA ASP A 20 -2.90 15.71 13.92
C ASP A 20 -3.47 15.88 15.34
N LYS A 21 -4.72 15.45 15.57
CA LYS A 21 -5.43 15.59 16.85
C LYS A 21 -5.74 14.24 17.50
N ARG A 22 -5.80 14.22 18.83
CA ARG A 22 -6.41 13.11 19.57
C ARG A 22 -7.90 13.03 19.25
N VAL A 23 -8.40 11.80 19.14
CA VAL A 23 -9.80 11.49 18.83
C VAL A 23 -10.29 10.36 19.71
N ASP A 24 -11.53 10.48 20.18
CA ASP A 24 -12.22 9.35 20.82
C ASP A 24 -12.73 8.39 19.72
N ALA A 25 -12.72 7.08 20.00
CA ALA A 25 -13.20 6.09 19.04
C ALA A 25 -14.72 6.18 18.79
N THR A 26 -15.48 6.71 19.75
CA THR A 26 -16.94 6.82 19.70
C THR A 26 -17.43 8.09 19.01
N TRP A 27 -16.56 9.06 18.75
CA TRP A 27 -16.94 10.29 18.08
C TRP A 27 -17.49 10.00 16.67
N PRO A 28 -18.58 10.68 16.26
CA PRO A 28 -19.10 10.56 14.90
C PRO A 28 -18.03 10.85 13.85
N ALA A 29 -18.11 10.16 12.72
CA ALA A 29 -17.29 10.46 11.55
C ALA A 29 -17.43 11.93 11.14
N CYS A 30 -16.30 12.58 10.88
CA CYS A 30 -16.26 13.93 10.32
C CYS A 30 -16.24 13.88 8.78
N GLU A 31 -16.23 15.07 8.15
CA GLU A 31 -16.12 15.25 6.69
C GLU A 31 -14.90 14.57 6.04
N ARG A 32 -13.87 14.24 6.83
CA ARG A 32 -12.63 13.60 6.35
C ARG A 32 -12.56 12.11 6.66
N TYR A 33 -13.68 11.52 7.09
CA TYR A 33 -13.77 10.11 7.39
C TYR A 33 -13.43 9.26 6.16
N GLU A 34 -12.65 8.19 6.39
CA GLU A 34 -12.35 7.19 5.39
C GLU A 34 -12.58 5.81 6.02
N ALA A 35 -13.38 4.97 5.35
CA ALA A 35 -13.71 3.64 5.84
C ALA A 35 -12.49 2.71 5.88
N ALA A 36 -12.67 1.52 6.46
CA ALA A 36 -11.65 0.48 6.46
C ALA A 36 -11.13 0.21 5.03
N LEU A 37 -9.82 0.04 4.90
CA LEU A 37 -9.16 -0.11 3.63
C LEU A 37 -9.03 -1.58 3.23
N ASP A 38 -9.06 -1.89 1.93
CA ASP A 38 -8.66 -3.18 1.37
C ASP A 38 -7.67 -2.95 0.21
N CYS A 39 -6.52 -3.63 0.27
CA CYS A 39 -5.54 -3.61 -0.82
C CYS A 39 -6.07 -4.27 -2.08
N GLN A 40 -6.96 -5.27 -1.95
CA GLN A 40 -7.56 -5.94 -3.10
C GLN A 40 -8.52 -5.01 -3.86
N ASP A 41 -9.07 -3.98 -3.21
CA ASP A 41 -9.92 -3.00 -3.88
C ASP A 41 -9.10 -1.86 -4.52
N CYS A 42 -8.13 -1.31 -3.78
CA CYS A 42 -7.47 -0.09 -4.24
C CYS A 42 -6.23 -0.34 -5.08
N GLY A 43 -5.44 -1.38 -4.78
CA GLY A 43 -4.17 -1.66 -5.44
C GLY A 43 -3.17 -0.49 -5.44
N ALA A 44 -3.37 0.59 -4.67
CA ALA A 44 -2.75 1.90 -4.92
C ALA A 44 -1.22 1.82 -5.07
N CYS A 45 -0.57 1.11 -4.14
CA CYS A 45 0.88 0.94 -4.10
C CYS A 45 1.41 0.15 -5.32
N CYS A 46 0.69 -0.88 -5.73
CA CYS A 46 1.09 -1.81 -6.79
C CYS A 46 0.65 -1.34 -8.17
N ARG A 47 -0.40 -0.51 -8.27
CA ARG A 47 -1.03 -0.11 -9.52
C ARG A 47 -0.46 1.17 -10.11
N ALA A 48 -0.24 2.23 -9.31
CA ALA A 48 0.10 3.54 -9.89
C ALA A 48 0.86 4.50 -8.95
N ALA A 49 0.89 4.27 -7.63
CA ALA A 49 1.45 5.26 -6.71
C ALA A 49 2.99 5.39 -6.75
N TYR A 50 3.68 4.37 -7.25
CA TYR A 50 5.14 4.28 -7.25
C TYR A 50 5.66 3.65 -8.55
N HIS A 51 6.68 4.25 -9.15
CA HIS A 51 7.32 3.77 -10.38
C HIS A 51 8.41 2.72 -10.14
N SER A 52 8.84 2.52 -8.88
CA SER A 52 9.85 1.52 -8.53
C SER A 52 9.59 0.99 -7.12
N VAL A 53 9.88 -0.29 -6.92
CA VAL A 53 9.96 -0.93 -5.61
C VAL A 53 11.31 -1.62 -5.54
N GLU A 54 12.22 -1.06 -4.75
CA GLU A 54 13.55 -1.61 -4.57
C GLU A 54 13.49 -2.97 -3.87
N VAL A 55 14.31 -3.89 -4.36
CA VAL A 55 14.47 -5.26 -3.89
C VAL A 55 15.91 -5.44 -3.42
N LYS A 56 16.10 -6.02 -2.24
CA LYS A 56 17.45 -6.32 -1.75
C LYS A 56 17.97 -7.58 -2.43
N PRO A 57 19.28 -7.70 -2.74
CA PRO A 57 19.85 -8.91 -3.34
C PRO A 57 19.57 -10.20 -2.56
N ARG A 58 19.44 -10.10 -1.23
CA ARG A 58 19.14 -11.23 -0.34
C ARG A 58 17.66 -11.57 -0.18
N ASP A 59 16.77 -10.86 -0.85
CA ASP A 59 15.33 -11.09 -0.76
C ASP A 59 14.96 -12.37 -1.54
N PRO A 60 14.16 -13.31 -1.00
CA PRO A 60 13.91 -14.60 -1.65
C PRO A 60 13.34 -14.49 -3.07
N VAL A 61 12.60 -13.42 -3.36
CA VAL A 61 12.06 -13.12 -4.70
C VAL A 61 13.13 -13.14 -5.78
N VAL A 62 14.37 -12.71 -5.47
CA VAL A 62 15.47 -12.61 -6.44
C VAL A 62 15.82 -13.99 -7.00
N LYS A 63 15.84 -15.01 -6.14
CA LYS A 63 16.15 -16.39 -6.54
C LYS A 63 14.91 -17.13 -7.06
N LYS A 64 13.76 -16.94 -6.40
CA LYS A 64 12.55 -17.74 -6.68
C LYS A 64 11.74 -17.23 -7.86
N GLN A 65 11.78 -15.93 -8.12
CA GLN A 65 10.92 -15.24 -9.09
C GLN A 65 11.76 -14.30 -9.98
N PRO A 66 12.85 -14.78 -10.62
CA PRO A 66 13.80 -13.91 -11.33
C PRO A 66 13.18 -13.15 -12.51
N SER A 67 12.12 -13.68 -13.13
CA SER A 67 11.37 -13.02 -14.22
C SER A 67 10.63 -11.74 -13.77
N PHE A 68 10.45 -11.54 -12.47
CA PHE A 68 9.87 -10.35 -11.89
C PHE A 68 10.90 -9.35 -11.38
N ILE A 69 12.19 -9.56 -11.64
CA ILE A 69 13.27 -8.70 -11.16
C ILE A 69 13.96 -8.00 -12.32
N VAL A 70 14.19 -6.71 -12.16
CA VAL A 70 15.02 -5.91 -13.06
C VAL A 70 16.29 -5.54 -12.32
N VAL A 71 17.43 -5.84 -12.95
CA VAL A 71 18.75 -5.43 -12.48
C VAL A 71 19.04 -4.04 -13.04
N ARG A 72 19.26 -3.06 -12.17
CA ARG A 72 19.79 -1.74 -12.51
C ARG A 72 21.26 -1.67 -12.10
N ASP A 73 21.94 -0.61 -12.53
CA ASP A 73 23.39 -0.45 -12.27
C ASP A 73 23.72 -0.47 -10.76
N THR A 74 22.86 0.10 -9.92
CA THR A 74 23.12 0.27 -8.47
C THR A 74 22.13 -0.44 -7.56
N TYR A 75 21.02 -0.99 -8.08
CA TYR A 75 19.98 -1.65 -7.27
C TYR A 75 19.17 -2.67 -8.08
N LEU A 76 18.38 -3.49 -7.38
CA LEU A 76 17.37 -4.35 -7.99
C LEU A 76 15.99 -3.77 -7.74
N GLU A 77 15.07 -3.98 -8.66
CA GLU A 77 13.67 -3.59 -8.48
C GLU A 77 12.70 -4.64 -8.99
N ILE A 78 11.47 -4.58 -8.50
CA ILE A 78 10.38 -5.36 -9.09
C ILE A 78 10.10 -4.85 -10.51
N ARG A 79 9.95 -5.77 -11.46
CA ARG A 79 9.54 -5.47 -12.83
C ARG A 79 8.16 -4.82 -12.83
N ARG A 80 7.99 -3.87 -13.74
CA ARG A 80 6.74 -3.12 -13.93
C ARG A 80 6.32 -3.14 -15.40
N GLU A 81 5.02 -3.14 -15.62
CA GLU A 81 4.36 -3.06 -16.92
C GLU A 81 3.55 -1.75 -16.92
N GLY A 82 4.10 -0.71 -17.56
CA GLY A 82 3.58 0.65 -17.42
C GLY A 82 3.66 1.14 -15.96
N ASP A 83 2.52 1.61 -15.44
CA ASP A 83 2.38 2.07 -14.05
C ASP A 83 2.10 0.94 -13.06
N ARG A 84 1.94 -0.32 -13.52
CA ARG A 84 1.58 -1.48 -12.69
C ARG A 84 2.76 -2.42 -12.40
N CYS A 85 2.79 -2.97 -11.18
CA CYS A 85 3.69 -4.06 -10.83
C CYS A 85 3.39 -5.26 -11.73
N ALA A 86 4.42 -5.87 -12.31
CA ALA A 86 4.24 -7.00 -13.22
C ALA A 86 3.62 -8.24 -12.54
N ALA A 87 3.74 -8.35 -11.22
CA ALA A 87 3.11 -9.42 -10.44
C ALA A 87 1.67 -9.09 -9.98
N LEU A 88 1.13 -7.93 -10.37
CA LEU A 88 -0.24 -7.52 -10.02
C LEU A 88 -1.22 -8.04 -11.06
N GLN A 89 -2.23 -8.79 -10.62
CA GLN A 89 -3.32 -9.28 -11.46
C GLN A 89 -4.69 -8.76 -10.99
N GLY A 90 -5.66 -8.76 -11.90
CA GLY A 90 -7.02 -8.27 -11.69
C GLY A 90 -7.20 -6.79 -12.03
N GLU A 91 -8.41 -6.40 -12.40
CA GLU A 91 -8.76 -5.01 -12.77
C GLU A 91 -9.63 -4.30 -11.74
N SER A 92 -10.53 -5.04 -11.09
CA SER A 92 -11.41 -4.55 -10.03
C SER A 92 -11.08 -5.16 -8.65
N ARG A 93 -10.49 -6.37 -8.64
CA ARG A 93 -10.01 -7.07 -7.46
C ARG A 93 -8.57 -7.50 -7.67
N TYR A 94 -7.66 -6.75 -7.06
CA TYR A 94 -6.23 -6.91 -7.20
C TYR A 94 -5.69 -8.04 -6.33
N HIS A 95 -4.75 -8.82 -6.88
CA HIS A 95 -3.98 -9.77 -6.11
C HIS A 95 -2.55 -9.89 -6.67
N CYS A 96 -1.62 -10.32 -5.83
CA CYS A 96 -0.23 -10.53 -6.22
C CYS A 96 -0.01 -12.02 -6.52
N VAL A 97 0.48 -12.34 -7.72
CA VAL A 97 0.71 -13.74 -8.12
C VAL A 97 1.94 -14.38 -7.47
N ILE A 98 2.80 -13.56 -6.83
CA ILE A 98 3.97 -14.01 -6.08
C ILE A 98 3.82 -13.74 -4.57
N TYR A 99 2.59 -13.78 -4.04
CA TYR A 99 2.27 -13.28 -2.69
C TYR A 99 3.20 -13.78 -1.57
N ASP A 100 3.55 -15.07 -1.61
CA ASP A 100 4.41 -15.70 -0.59
C ASP A 100 5.88 -15.29 -0.74
N ASP A 101 6.30 -15.08 -1.98
CA ASP A 101 7.67 -14.72 -2.35
C ASP A 101 7.90 -13.21 -2.39
N ARG A 102 6.92 -12.38 -2.02
CA ARG A 102 7.03 -10.91 -2.07
C ARG A 102 8.34 -10.39 -1.47
N PRO A 103 8.93 -9.33 -2.05
CA PRO A 103 10.08 -8.68 -1.43
C PRO A 103 9.69 -8.11 -0.06
N LYS A 104 10.68 -7.97 0.81
CA LYS A 104 10.54 -7.43 2.16
C LYS A 104 9.80 -6.09 2.17
N THR A 105 10.08 -5.20 1.21
CA THR A 105 9.38 -3.91 1.05
C THR A 105 7.85 -4.09 0.94
N CYS A 106 7.39 -5.11 0.22
CA CYS A 106 5.96 -5.42 0.07
C CYS A 106 5.40 -6.21 1.26
N ARG A 107 6.22 -7.04 1.91
CA ARG A 107 5.82 -7.86 3.07
C ARG A 107 5.64 -7.01 4.33
N ASP A 108 6.53 -6.05 4.55
CA ASP A 108 6.51 -5.16 5.71
C ASP A 108 5.50 -4.00 5.56
N PHE A 109 4.82 -3.92 4.41
CA PHE A 109 3.78 -2.92 4.17
C PHE A 109 2.62 -3.09 5.15
N THR A 110 2.31 -2.02 5.88
CA THR A 110 1.18 -1.98 6.80
C THR A 110 0.01 -1.22 6.18
N LEU A 111 -1.13 -1.88 6.06
CA LEU A 111 -2.39 -1.29 5.61
C LEU A 111 -2.79 -0.14 6.53
N GLY A 112 -3.21 0.99 5.95
CA GLY A 112 -3.56 2.18 6.72
C GLY A 112 -2.36 2.80 7.43
N SER A 113 -1.11 2.54 7.02
CA SER A 113 0.08 3.30 7.43
C SER A 113 0.22 4.62 6.67
N ALA A 114 1.17 5.47 7.07
CA ALA A 114 1.46 6.72 6.36
C ALA A 114 1.85 6.49 4.89
N HIS A 115 2.60 5.42 4.59
CA HIS A 115 2.93 5.03 3.22
C HIS A 115 1.69 4.58 2.44
N CYS A 116 0.80 3.79 3.06
CA CYS A 116 -0.47 3.38 2.45
C CYS A 116 -1.31 4.59 2.04
N LEU A 117 -1.49 5.53 2.97
CA LEU A 117 -2.35 6.70 2.76
C LEU A 117 -1.72 7.69 1.77
N THR A 118 -0.40 7.86 1.81
CA THR A 118 0.34 8.61 0.78
C THR A 118 0.14 8.00 -0.60
N ALA A 119 0.24 6.67 -0.72
CA ALA A 119 0.01 5.98 -1.99
C ALA A 119 -1.40 6.22 -2.51
N ARG A 120 -2.41 6.11 -1.63
CA ARG A 120 -3.82 6.38 -1.99
C ARG A 120 -4.05 7.82 -2.44
N ARG A 121 -3.45 8.81 -1.76
CA ARG A 121 -3.52 10.24 -2.16
C ARG A 121 -2.92 10.47 -3.54
N ARG A 122 -1.77 9.89 -3.84
CA ARG A 122 -1.11 10.00 -5.16
C ARG A 122 -1.98 9.54 -6.32
N VAL A 123 -2.92 8.63 -6.06
CA VAL A 123 -3.83 8.07 -7.06
C VAL A 123 -5.27 8.58 -6.90
N GLY A 124 -5.49 9.63 -6.09
CA GLY A 124 -6.81 10.25 -5.92
C GLY A 124 -7.83 9.43 -5.13
N LEU A 125 -7.42 8.42 -4.37
CA LEU A 125 -8.32 7.53 -3.60
C LEU A 125 -8.55 7.97 -2.16
N SER A 126 -7.90 9.03 -1.71
CA SER A 126 -7.88 9.46 -0.32
C SER A 126 -7.62 10.96 -0.24
N LEU A 127 -8.21 11.62 0.77
CA LEU A 127 -8.14 13.07 1.01
C LEU A 127 -6.83 13.49 1.68
#